data_AF-T1HDE4-F1
#
_entry.id   AF-T1HDE4-F1
#
_cell.length_a   1.000
_cell.length_b   1.000
_cell.length_c   1.000
_cell.angle_alpha   90.00
_cell.angle_beta   90.00
_cell.angle_gamma   90.00
#
_symmetry.space_group_name_H-M   'P 1'
#
loop_
_entity.id
_entity.type
_entity.pdbx_description
1 polymer ?
#
loop_
_entity_poly.entity_id
_entity_poly.type
_entity_poly.pdbx_seq_one_letter_code
_entity_poly.pdbx_strand_id
1 'polypeptide(L)'
;MAERAVQTWKNMLKKCTEDVTDLELSLLHYKNSPVLGSPWSPAQLLQSRELRVNLPTTEERLRPKVVSGFKKYLTNKQNNMKKYYDRRTRKRSDFKLNENVFYRKGKIWEKGKIVAKYDNRSYG
;
A
#
# COMPACT_ATOMS: atom_id res chain seq x y z
N MET A 1 -2.47 4.33 -3.45
CA MET A 1 -2.00 2.95 -3.69
C MET A 1 -0.98 2.88 -4.82
N ALA A 2 -1.22 3.53 -5.96
CA ALA A 2 -0.31 3.51 -7.12
C ALA A 2 1.15 3.84 -6.79
N GLU A 3 1.40 4.90 -6.01
CA GLU A 3 2.77 5.33 -5.65
C GLU A 3 3.59 4.22 -4.98
N ARG A 4 3.01 3.47 -4.04
CA ARG A 4 3.71 2.39 -3.34
C ARG A 4 3.98 1.20 -4.26
N ALA A 5 3.04 0.87 -5.13
CA ALA A 5 3.23 -0.17 -6.14
C ALA A 5 4.36 0.19 -7.13
N VAL A 6 4.41 1.45 -7.58
CA VAL A 6 5.50 1.96 -8.43
C VAL A 6 6.84 1.87 -7.70
N GLN A 7 6.89 2.22 -6.41
CA GLN A 7 8.12 2.08 -5.63
C GLN A 7 8.59 0.62 -5.53
N THR A 8 7.69 -0.33 -5.25
CA THR A 8 8.01 -1.76 -5.24
C THR A 8 8.55 -2.22 -6.58
N TRP A 9 7.93 -1.78 -7.68
CA TRP A 9 8.38 -2.12 -9.03
C TRP A 9 9.75 -1.57 -9.36
N LYS A 10 10.01 -0.30 -9.06
CA LYS A 10 11.33 0.32 -9.27
C LYS A 10 12.41 -0.40 -8.48
N ASN A 11 12.13 -0.78 -7.23
CA ASN A 11 13.06 -1.52 -6.40
C ASN A 11 13.34 -2.93 -6.94
N MET A 12 12.32 -3.60 -7.50
CA MET A 12 12.50 -4.89 -8.15
C MET A 12 13.39 -4.77 -9.38
N LEU A 13 13.10 -3.82 -10.28
CA LEU A 13 13.92 -3.57 -11.47
C LEU A 13 15.39 -3.29 -11.12
N LYS A 14 15.62 -2.46 -10.10
CA LYS A 14 16.98 -2.16 -9.63
C LYS A 14 17.73 -3.43 -9.18
N LYS A 15 17.07 -4.31 -8.43
CA LYS A 15 17.68 -5.59 -8.02
C LYS A 15 17.94 -6.51 -9.21
N CYS A 16 17.01 -6.60 -10.17
CA CYS A 16 17.21 -7.39 -11.37
C CYS A 16 18.43 -6.93 -12.17
N THR A 17 18.66 -5.62 -12.25
CA THR A 17 19.85 -5.05 -12.90
C THR A 17 21.14 -5.29 -12.12
N GLU A 18 21.10 -5.24 -10.80
CA GLU A 18 22.28 -5.43 -9.94
C GLU A 18 22.70 -6.91 -9.86
N ASP A 19 21.73 -7.82 -9.72
CA ASP A 19 21.96 -9.27 -9.55
C ASP A 19 22.01 -10.03 -10.89
N VAL A 20 21.82 -9.33 -12.03
CA VAL A 20 21.68 -9.91 -13.38
C VAL A 20 20.65 -11.05 -13.40
N THR A 21 19.48 -10.78 -12.81
CA THR A 21 18.38 -11.74 -12.71
C THR A 21 17.24 -11.40 -13.65
N ASP A 22 16.52 -12.42 -14.11
CA ASP A 22 15.34 -12.25 -14.97
C ASP A 22 14.19 -11.56 -14.22
N LEU A 23 13.62 -10.53 -14.86
CA LEU A 23 12.48 -9.78 -14.36
C LEU A 23 11.23 -10.64 -14.23
N GLU A 24 10.97 -11.51 -15.21
CA GLU A 24 9.78 -12.37 -15.20
C GLU A 24 9.85 -13.38 -14.05
N LEU A 25 11.03 -13.95 -13.81
CA LEU A 25 11.27 -14.83 -12.66
C LEU A 25 11.09 -14.08 -11.34
N SER A 26 11.60 -12.84 -11.24
CA SER A 26 11.45 -12.01 -10.04
C SER A 26 9.98 -11.66 -9.77
N LEU A 27 9.22 -11.34 -10.82
CA LEU A 27 7.79 -11.11 -10.74
C LEU A 27 7.03 -12.37 -10.32
N LEU A 28 7.39 -13.53 -10.86
CA LEU A 28 6.81 -14.81 -10.48
C LEU A 28 7.02 -15.10 -8.99
N HIS A 29 8.24 -14.88 -8.47
CA HIS A 29 8.51 -15.01 -7.04
C HIS A 29 7.71 -14.01 -6.20
N TYR A 30 7.60 -12.75 -6.64
CA TYR A 30 6.77 -11.75 -5.96
C TYR A 30 5.30 -12.17 -5.88
N LYS A 31 4.74 -12.72 -6.96
CA LYS A 31 3.37 -13.24 -7.02
C LYS A 31 3.12 -14.41 -6.06
N ASN A 32 4.17 -15.15 -5.68
CA ASN A 32 4.11 -16.26 -4.73
C ASN A 32 4.57 -15.89 -3.30
N SER A 33 5.04 -14.67 -3.08
CA SER A 33 5.51 -14.23 -1.76
C SER A 33 4.35 -13.69 -0.92
N PRO A 34 4.30 -13.97 0.40
CA PRO A 34 3.21 -13.48 1.24
C PRO A 34 3.16 -11.94 1.30
N VAL A 35 1.95 -11.37 1.20
CA VAL A 35 1.76 -9.91 1.19
C VAL A 35 1.39 -9.39 2.55
N LEU A 36 1.81 -8.14 2.85
CA LEU A 36 1.33 -7.39 4.00
C LEU A 36 1.50 -8.15 5.35
N GLY A 37 2.49 -9.03 5.49
CA GLY A 37 2.66 -9.86 6.69
C GLY A 37 1.50 -10.82 6.95
N SER A 38 0.71 -11.12 5.93
CA SER A 38 -0.29 -12.18 5.92
C SER A 38 0.35 -13.49 5.46
N PRO A 39 -0.28 -14.66 5.67
CA PRO A 39 0.21 -15.93 5.14
C PRO A 39 -0.07 -16.13 3.64
N TRP A 40 -0.76 -15.21 2.97
CA TRP A 40 -1.22 -15.40 1.59
C TRP A 40 -0.44 -14.56 0.59
N SER A 41 -0.19 -15.14 -0.59
CA SER A 41 0.47 -14.49 -1.73
C SER A 41 -0.52 -13.80 -2.68
N PRO A 42 -0.06 -12.88 -3.56
CA PRO A 42 -0.92 -12.28 -4.57
C PRO A 42 -1.61 -13.31 -5.47
N ALA A 43 -0.90 -14.37 -5.87
CA ALA A 43 -1.47 -15.44 -6.69
C ALA A 43 -2.58 -16.20 -5.97
N GLN A 44 -2.42 -16.48 -4.67
CA GLN A 44 -3.48 -17.11 -3.88
C GLN A 44 -4.71 -16.22 -3.72
N LEU A 45 -4.50 -14.91 -3.54
CA LEU A 45 -5.62 -13.97 -3.38
C LEU A 45 -6.39 -13.73 -4.67
N LEU A 46 -5.73 -13.77 -5.82
CA LEU A 46 -6.33 -13.49 -7.13
C LEU A 46 -6.78 -14.75 -7.87
N GLN A 47 -5.96 -15.80 -7.85
CA GLN A 47 -6.13 -17.04 -8.63
C GLN A 47 -6.45 -18.25 -7.75
N SER A 48 -6.59 -18.06 -6.43
CA SER A 48 -6.83 -19.12 -5.47
C SER A 48 -5.76 -20.22 -5.48
N ARG A 49 -4.56 -20.00 -6.02
CA ARG A 49 -3.51 -21.04 -6.06
C ARG A 49 -2.12 -20.44 -5.98
N GLU A 50 -1.13 -21.27 -5.66
CA GLU A 50 0.28 -20.90 -5.87
C GLU A 50 0.69 -21.18 -7.32
N LEU A 51 1.62 -20.39 -7.85
CA LEU A 51 2.20 -20.60 -9.16
C LEU A 51 3.44 -21.50 -9.04
N ARG A 52 3.67 -22.36 -10.03
CA ARG A 52 4.86 -23.19 -10.10
C ARG A 52 6.10 -22.30 -10.20
N VAL A 53 7.07 -22.51 -9.32
CA VAL A 53 8.37 -21.82 -9.26
C VAL A 53 9.50 -22.85 -9.26
N ASN A 54 10.74 -22.38 -9.42
CA ASN A 54 11.94 -23.23 -9.40
C ASN A 54 12.22 -23.87 -8.02
N LEU A 55 11.55 -23.39 -6.97
CA LEU A 55 11.61 -23.99 -5.65
C LEU A 55 10.72 -25.24 -5.60
N PRO A 56 11.17 -26.32 -4.92
CA PRO A 56 10.33 -27.48 -4.72
C PRO A 56 9.02 -27.07 -4.03
N THR A 57 7.90 -27.46 -4.64
CA THR A 57 6.55 -27.16 -4.16
C THR A 57 5.69 -28.41 -4.34
N THR A 58 4.78 -28.64 -3.39
CA THR A 58 3.85 -29.76 -3.46
C THR A 58 2.76 -29.49 -4.50
N GLU A 59 2.33 -30.52 -5.23
CA GLU A 59 1.28 -30.40 -6.24
C GLU A 59 -0.04 -29.88 -5.65
N GLU A 60 -0.30 -30.18 -4.38
CA GLU A 60 -1.48 -29.71 -3.64
C GLU A 60 -1.57 -28.19 -3.59
N ARG A 61 -0.43 -27.47 -3.48
CA ARG A 61 -0.40 -26.00 -3.44
C ARG A 61 -0.68 -25.35 -4.79
N LEU A 62 -0.45 -26.09 -5.87
CA LEU A 62 -0.74 -25.66 -7.24
C LEU A 62 -2.24 -25.78 -7.56
N ARG A 63 -3.00 -26.54 -6.77
CA ARG A 63 -4.46 -26.69 -6.94
C ARG A 63 -5.20 -25.47 -6.39
N PRO A 64 -6.29 -25.02 -7.06
CA PRO A 64 -7.11 -23.94 -6.55
C PRO A 64 -7.71 -24.24 -5.17
N LYS A 65 -7.40 -23.40 -4.20
CA LYS A 65 -7.97 -23.29 -2.86
C LYS A 65 -8.35 -21.84 -2.58
N VAL A 66 -9.65 -21.60 -2.45
CA VAL A 66 -10.18 -20.25 -2.17
C VAL A 66 -9.66 -19.75 -0.82
N VAL A 67 -9.07 -18.55 -0.83
CA VAL A 67 -8.66 -17.87 0.40
C VAL A 67 -9.86 -17.22 1.06
N SER A 68 -10.28 -17.75 2.22
CA SER A 68 -11.27 -17.11 3.08
C SER A 68 -10.58 -16.25 4.15
N GLY A 69 -11.20 -15.14 4.53
CA GLY A 69 -10.76 -14.32 5.67
C GLY A 69 -9.70 -13.25 5.40
N PHE A 70 -9.13 -13.14 4.20
CA PHE A 70 -8.15 -12.07 3.88
C PHE A 70 -8.74 -10.67 4.11
N LYS A 71 -10.01 -10.45 3.74
CA LYS A 71 -10.71 -9.18 3.99
C LYS A 71 -10.77 -8.84 5.48
N LYS A 72 -11.10 -9.81 6.33
CA LYS A 72 -11.13 -9.65 7.80
C LYS A 72 -9.74 -9.34 8.35
N TYR A 73 -8.70 -10.04 7.87
CA TYR A 73 -7.32 -9.76 8.21
C TYR A 73 -6.94 -8.32 7.87
N LEU A 74 -7.25 -7.88 6.64
CA LEU A 74 -6.93 -6.54 6.17
C LEU A 74 -7.64 -5.45 7.00
N THR A 75 -8.93 -5.62 7.28
CA THR A 75 -9.69 -4.71 8.14
C THR A 75 -9.11 -4.64 9.55
N ASN A 76 -8.77 -5.78 10.16
CA ASN A 76 -8.16 -5.81 11.50
C ASN A 76 -6.80 -5.09 11.51
N LYS A 77 -5.98 -5.33 10.48
CA LYS A 77 -4.69 -4.65 10.32
C LYS A 77 -4.86 -3.14 10.20
N GLN A 78 -5.80 -2.68 9.38
CA GLN A 78 -6.13 -1.25 9.23
C GLN A 78 -6.61 -0.64 10.54
N ASN A 79 -7.49 -1.32 11.27
CA ASN A 79 -7.99 -0.86 12.58
C ASN A 79 -6.89 -0.76 13.62
N ASN A 80 -5.97 -1.72 13.67
CA ASN A 80 -4.82 -1.66 14.56
C ASN A 80 -3.89 -0.50 14.21
N MET A 81 -3.56 -0.32 12.92
CA MET A 81 -2.76 0.83 12.47
C MET A 81 -3.41 2.15 12.87
N LYS A 82 -4.74 2.27 12.67
CA LYS A 82 -5.51 3.44 13.10
C LYS A 82 -5.42 3.65 14.61
N LYS A 83 -5.65 2.61 15.41
CA LYS A 83 -5.59 2.67 16.88
C LYS A 83 -4.22 3.18 17.38
N TYR A 84 -3.12 2.67 16.82
CA TYR A 84 -1.77 3.12 17.20
C TYR A 84 -1.48 4.55 16.76
N TYR A 85 -1.92 4.95 15.57
CA TYR A 85 -1.78 6.32 15.08
C TYR A 85 -2.59 7.30 15.94
N ASP A 86 -3.86 7.00 16.19
CA ASP A 86 -4.79 7.85 16.94
C ASP A 86 -4.33 8.01 18.40
N ARG A 87 -3.68 7.00 19.00
CA ARG A 87 -3.13 7.06 20.37
C ARG A 87 -2.16 8.23 20.59
N ARG A 88 -1.39 8.61 19.57
CA ARG A 88 -0.37 9.67 19.66
C ARG A 88 -0.78 10.97 18.98
N THR A 89 -1.97 11.01 18.37
CA THR A 89 -2.40 12.13 17.54
C THR A 89 -3.31 13.07 18.32
N ARG A 90 -2.94 14.34 18.43
CA ARG A 90 -3.86 15.40 18.87
C ARG A 90 -4.77 15.78 17.69
N LYS A 91 -6.08 15.87 17.93
CA LYS A 91 -7.00 16.42 16.93
C LYS A 91 -6.62 17.86 16.66
N ARG A 92 -6.31 18.18 15.40
CA ARG A 92 -6.06 19.55 14.95
C ARG A 92 -7.40 20.30 14.89
N SER A 93 -7.42 21.55 15.34
CA SER A 93 -8.57 22.43 15.11
C SER A 93 -8.72 22.73 13.63
N ASP A 94 -9.96 22.79 13.16
CA ASP A 94 -10.25 23.25 11.81
C ASP A 94 -9.91 24.73 11.66
N PHE A 95 -9.49 25.13 10.47
CA PHE A 95 -9.38 26.54 10.11
C PHE A 95 -10.75 27.18 9.95
N LYS A 96 -10.85 28.46 10.29
CA LYS A 96 -12.07 29.27 10.15
C LYS A 96 -12.14 29.91 8.77
N LEU A 97 -13.36 30.23 8.36
CA LEU A 97 -13.58 31.07 7.17
C LEU A 97 -12.85 32.41 7.33
N ASN A 98 -12.23 32.89 6.25
CA ASN A 98 -11.41 34.10 6.20
C ASN A 98 -10.14 34.08 7.06
N GLU A 99 -9.75 32.94 7.62
CA GLU A 99 -8.49 32.82 8.36
C GLU A 99 -7.30 32.94 7.40
N ASN A 100 -6.30 33.74 7.78
CA ASN A 100 -5.08 33.89 7.02
C ASN A 100 -4.21 32.64 7.17
N VAL A 101 -3.88 32.01 6.06
CA VAL A 101 -3.02 30.83 6.01
C VAL A 101 -1.90 31.03 5.01
N PHE A 102 -0.82 30.27 5.18
CA PHE A 102 0.18 30.13 4.15
C PHE A 102 -0.04 28.79 3.44
N TYR A 103 -0.05 28.81 2.11
CA TYR A 103 -0.11 27.62 1.30
C TYR A 103 1.12 27.51 0.42
N ARG A 104 1.50 26.29 0.06
CA ARG A 104 2.73 26.03 -0.69
C ARG A 104 2.40 25.81 -2.17
N LYS A 105 2.84 26.73 -3.02
CA LYS A 105 2.76 26.62 -4.47
C LYS A 105 4.13 26.22 -5.01
N GLY A 106 4.29 24.92 -5.31
CA GLY A 106 5.59 24.35 -5.67
C GLY A 106 6.62 24.46 -4.53
N LYS A 107 7.63 25.32 -4.68
CA LYS A 107 8.67 25.56 -3.65
C LYS A 107 8.46 26.85 -2.85
N ILE A 108 7.46 27.67 -3.19
CA ILE A 108 7.23 28.98 -2.59
C ILE A 108 6.03 28.92 -1.64
N TRP A 109 6.12 29.64 -0.52
CA TRP A 109 5.01 29.85 0.41
C TRP A 109 4.32 31.18 0.10
N GLU A 110 3.03 31.13 -0.17
CA GLU A 110 2.20 32.29 -0.46
C GLU A 110 1.12 32.46 0.61
N LYS A 111 0.72 33.71 0.88
CA LYS A 111 -0.39 34.01 1.79
C LYS A 111 -1.72 33.80 1.05
N GLY A 112 -2.68 33.21 1.74
CA GLY A 112 -4.05 33.03 1.28
C GLY A 112 -5.04 33.16 2.42
N LYS A 113 -6.32 33.11 2.08
CA LYS A 113 -7.43 33.07 3.04
C LYS A 113 -8.28 31.85 2.75
N ILE A 114 -8.83 31.26 3.80
CA ILE A 114 -9.81 30.18 3.65
C ILE A 114 -11.14 30.75 3.17
N VAL A 115 -11.55 30.36 1.97
CA VAL A 115 -12.83 30.73 1.33
C VAL A 115 -13.89 29.67 1.59
N ALA A 116 -13.50 28.40 1.73
CA ALA A 116 -14.44 27.32 2.02
C ALA A 116 -13.76 26.12 2.67
N LYS A 117 -14.54 25.35 3.42
CA LYS A 117 -14.15 24.00 3.88
C LYS A 117 -14.88 22.97 3.03
N TYR A 118 -14.14 22.09 2.37
CA TYR A 118 -14.71 21.05 1.51
C TYR A 118 -14.85 19.71 2.23
N ASP A 119 -13.78 19.24 2.86
CA ASP A 119 -13.75 17.95 3.56
C ASP A 119 -12.73 18.01 4.71
N ASN A 120 -12.56 16.90 5.43
CA ASN A 120 -11.60 16.76 6.50
C ASN A 120 -10.17 17.06 6.01
N ARG A 121 -9.64 18.21 6.46
CA ARG A 121 -8.34 18.78 6.05
C ARG A 121 -8.27 19.31 4.62
N SER A 122 -9.41 19.54 3.96
CA SER A 122 -9.47 20.12 2.62
C SER A 122 -10.18 21.47 2.66
N TYR A 123 -9.47 22.51 2.24
CA TYR A 123 -9.94 23.90 2.24
C TYR A 123 -9.61 24.56 0.91
N GLY A 124 -10.47 25.49 0.51
CA GLY A 124 -10.28 26.40 -0.63
C GLY A 124 -10.09 27.82 -0.18
#